data_AF-A0A2G6LGZ4-F1
#
_entry.id   AF-A0A2G6LGZ4-F1
#
_cell.length_a   1.000
_cell.length_b   1.000
_cell.length_c   1.000
_cell.angle_alpha   90.00
_cell.angle_beta   90.00
_cell.angle_gamma   90.00
#
_symmetry.space_group_name_H-M   'P 1'
#
loop_
_entity.id
_entity.type
_entity.pdbx_description
1 polymer ?
#
loop_
_entity_poly.entity_id
_entity_poly.type
_entity_poly.pdbx_seq_one_letter_code
_entity_poly.pdbx_strand_id
1 'polypeptide(L)'
;MSKQTSKKLPKNIAQMVEKNNFVIAIKTLVAEDNISFAEAKARIDAYEKQLKQKQETEQQKIVNQQSKSLKTETNAFNTLQNGIDKKFVAEGCKKPLLPYWIKRVIVIVVVLVILLWAFWQLIK
;
A
#
# COMPACT_ATOMS: atom_id res chain seq x y z
N MET A 1 -45.66 -27.81 -13.41
CA MET A 1 -45.43 -26.58 -12.61
C MET A 1 -44.02 -26.07 -12.89
N SER A 2 -43.89 -25.07 -13.76
CA SER A 2 -42.61 -24.42 -14.07
C SER A 2 -42.23 -23.48 -12.93
N LYS A 3 -41.27 -23.86 -12.10
CA LYS A 3 -40.70 -22.96 -11.08
C LYS A 3 -39.85 -21.92 -11.81
N GLN A 4 -40.38 -20.70 -11.96
CA GLN A 4 -39.56 -19.54 -12.30
C GLN A 4 -38.55 -19.31 -11.18
N THR A 5 -37.33 -19.82 -11.35
CA THR A 5 -36.23 -19.55 -10.44
C THR A 5 -35.65 -18.19 -10.78
N SER A 6 -35.70 -17.28 -9.80
CA SER A 6 -35.04 -15.98 -9.83
C SER A 6 -33.60 -16.13 -10.32
N LYS A 7 -33.18 -15.30 -11.29
CA LYS A 7 -31.83 -15.25 -11.89
C LYS A 7 -30.67 -15.00 -10.90
N LYS A 8 -30.90 -15.04 -9.60
CA LYS A 8 -29.92 -14.78 -8.54
C LYS A 8 -29.49 -16.09 -7.88
N LEU A 9 -28.17 -16.26 -7.69
CA LEU A 9 -27.61 -17.41 -6.99
C LEU A 9 -28.22 -17.54 -5.57
N PRO A 10 -28.61 -18.75 -5.14
CA PRO A 10 -29.01 -19.00 -3.76
C PRO A 10 -27.93 -18.58 -2.77
N LYS A 11 -28.33 -18.02 -1.61
CA LYS A 11 -27.39 -17.49 -0.61
C LYS A 11 -26.31 -18.49 -0.16
N ASN A 12 -26.66 -19.76 0.00
CA ASN A 12 -25.72 -20.81 0.39
C ASN A 12 -24.62 -20.99 -0.67
N ILE A 13 -25.01 -21.08 -1.94
CA ILE A 13 -24.11 -21.25 -3.08
C ILE A 13 -23.27 -19.99 -3.30
N ALA A 14 -23.86 -18.80 -3.12
CA ALA A 14 -23.14 -17.53 -3.14
C ALA A 14 -22.03 -17.48 -2.07
N GLN A 15 -22.33 -17.90 -0.84
CA GLN A 15 -21.32 -17.99 0.24
C GLN A 15 -20.23 -19.03 -0.05
N MET A 16 -20.58 -20.14 -0.70
CA MET A 16 -19.58 -21.11 -1.15
C MET A 16 -18.62 -20.51 -2.18
N VAL A 17 -19.13 -19.70 -3.11
CA VAL A 17 -18.34 -18.97 -4.11
C VAL A 17 -17.44 -17.93 -3.44
N GLU A 18 -17.96 -17.15 -2.50
CA GLU A 18 -17.18 -16.17 -1.72
C GLU A 18 -16.05 -16.83 -0.91
N LYS A 19 -16.25 -18.07 -0.46
CA LYS A 19 -15.26 -18.88 0.26
C LYS A 19 -14.32 -19.68 -0.65
N ASN A 20 -14.29 -19.37 -1.95
CA ASN A 20 -13.41 -20.04 -2.93
C ASN A 20 -13.74 -21.54 -3.15
N ASN A 21 -14.94 -22.00 -2.75
CA ASN A 21 -15.39 -23.39 -2.87
C ASN A 21 -16.20 -23.62 -4.16
N PHE A 22 -15.68 -23.16 -5.30
CA PHE A 22 -16.41 -23.12 -6.58
C PHE A 22 -16.87 -24.49 -7.07
N VAL A 23 -16.05 -25.53 -6.94
CA VAL A 23 -16.37 -26.87 -7.43
C VAL A 23 -17.58 -27.45 -6.68
N ILE A 24 -17.67 -27.21 -5.38
CA ILE A 24 -18.80 -27.64 -4.55
C ILE A 24 -20.02 -26.80 -4.91
N ALA A 25 -19.87 -25.48 -5.03
CA ALA A 25 -20.94 -24.59 -5.44
C ALA A 25 -21.58 -25.00 -6.79
N ILE A 26 -20.76 -25.35 -7.79
CA ILE A 26 -21.24 -25.83 -9.09
C ILE A 26 -22.00 -27.15 -8.93
N LYS A 27 -21.41 -28.12 -8.22
CA LYS A 27 -22.03 -29.44 -8.01
C LYS A 27 -23.35 -29.34 -7.25
N THR A 28 -23.42 -28.50 -6.23
CA THR A 28 -24.63 -28.23 -5.45
C THR A 28 -25.68 -27.53 -6.30
N LEU A 29 -25.30 -26.52 -7.11
CA LEU A 29 -26.23 -25.83 -8.01
C LEU A 29 -26.82 -26.77 -9.08
N VAL A 30 -26.01 -27.66 -9.63
CA VAL A 30 -26.47 -28.70 -10.57
C VAL A 30 -27.47 -29.64 -9.90
N ALA A 31 -27.18 -30.08 -8.67
CA ALA A 31 -28.05 -31.00 -7.92
C ALA A 31 -29.36 -30.36 -7.45
N GLU A 32 -29.33 -29.10 -6.99
CA GLU A 32 -30.49 -28.39 -6.46
C GLU A 32 -31.41 -27.84 -7.57
N ASP A 33 -30.83 -27.20 -8.59
CA ASP A 33 -31.61 -26.56 -9.67
C ASP A 33 -31.87 -27.49 -10.87
N ASN A 34 -31.31 -28.72 -10.87
CA ASN A 34 -31.40 -29.67 -11.99
C ASN A 34 -30.99 -29.05 -13.34
N ILE A 35 -30.00 -28.16 -13.33
CA ILE A 35 -29.46 -27.49 -14.52
C ILE A 35 -28.21 -28.19 -15.03
N SER A 36 -27.88 -27.95 -16.31
CA SER A 36 -26.64 -28.48 -16.88
C SER A 36 -25.40 -27.90 -16.18
N PHE A 37 -24.33 -28.70 -16.13
CA PHE A 37 -23.06 -28.28 -15.54
C PHE A 37 -22.49 -27.00 -16.20
N ALA A 38 -22.65 -26.87 -17.52
CA ALA A 38 -22.20 -25.71 -18.27
C ALA A 38 -22.97 -24.43 -17.87
N GLU A 39 -24.28 -24.53 -17.65
CA GLU A 39 -25.10 -23.41 -17.21
C GLU A 39 -24.79 -23.02 -15.76
N ALA A 40 -24.60 -24.00 -14.87
CA ALA A 40 -24.20 -23.77 -13.49
C ALA A 40 -22.87 -23.02 -13.40
N LYS A 41 -21.89 -23.42 -14.22
CA LYS A 41 -20.60 -22.75 -14.33
C LYS A 41 -20.75 -21.30 -14.79
N ALA A 42 -21.51 -21.05 -15.86
CA ALA A 42 -21.72 -19.70 -16.39
C ALA A 42 -22.35 -18.75 -15.34
N ARG A 43 -23.27 -19.26 -14.51
CA ARG A 43 -23.88 -18.48 -13.42
C ARG A 43 -22.88 -18.15 -12.30
N ILE A 44 -22.01 -19.09 -11.95
CA ILE A 44 -20.97 -18.88 -10.92
C ILE A 44 -19.89 -17.91 -11.42
N ASP A 45 -19.44 -18.07 -12.67
CA ASP A 45 -18.45 -17.17 -13.28
C ASP A 45 -18.98 -15.73 -13.39
N ALA A 46 -20.26 -15.55 -13.73
CA ALA A 46 -20.91 -14.24 -13.76
C ALA A 46 -20.96 -13.58 -12.36
N TYR A 47 -21.24 -14.38 -11.33
CA TYR A 47 -21.29 -13.91 -9.95
C TYR A 47 -19.88 -13.56 -9.42
N GLU A 48 -18.86 -14.36 -9.74
CA GLU A 48 -17.46 -14.09 -9.41
C GLU A 48 -16.99 -12.75 -10.00
N LYS A 49 -17.33 -12.47 -11.26
CA LYS A 49 -17.01 -11.18 -11.90
C LYS A 49 -17.63 -10.00 -11.16
N GLN A 50 -18.89 -10.13 -10.69
CA GLN A 50 -19.55 -9.09 -9.91
C GLN A 50 -18.90 -8.89 -8.54
N LEU A 51 -18.47 -9.98 -7.88
CA LEU A 51 -17.75 -9.90 -6.61
C LEU A 51 -16.42 -9.16 -6.76
N LYS A 52 -15.64 -9.50 -7.80
CA LYS A 52 -14.36 -8.83 -8.11
C LYS A 52 -14.54 -7.34 -8.36
N GLN A 53 -15.52 -6.96 -9.18
CA GLN A 53 -15.82 -5.54 -9.45
C GLN A 53 -16.22 -4.77 -8.18
N LYS A 54 -17.00 -5.38 -7.29
CA LYS A 54 -17.37 -4.75 -6.00
C LYS A 54 -16.15 -4.58 -5.09
N GLN A 55 -15.33 -5.61 -4.96
CA GLN A 55 -14.11 -5.56 -4.15
C GLN A 55 -13.13 -4.50 -4.67
N GLU A 56 -12.90 -4.44 -5.98
CA GLU A 56 -12.06 -3.41 -6.60
C GLU A 56 -12.60 -1.99 -6.35
N THR A 57 -13.91 -1.80 -6.45
CA THR A 57 -14.55 -0.50 -6.21
C THR A 57 -14.43 -0.07 -4.74
N GLU A 58 -14.60 -1.00 -3.80
CA GLU A 58 -14.47 -0.72 -2.37
C GLU A 58 -13.01 -0.43 -1.99
N GLN A 59 -12.06 -1.20 -2.51
CA GLN A 59 -10.63 -0.96 -2.33
C GLN A 59 -10.22 0.42 -2.87
N GLN A 60 -10.67 0.79 -4.06
CA GLN A 60 -10.40 2.11 -4.65
C GLN A 60 -10.99 3.26 -3.80
N LYS A 61 -12.17 3.09 -3.20
CA LYS A 61 -12.76 4.10 -2.30
C LYS A 61 -11.93 4.28 -1.04
N ILE A 62 -11.47 3.20 -0.43
CA ILE A 62 -10.63 3.23 0.79
C ILE A 62 -9.29 3.92 0.49
N VAL A 63 -8.62 3.55 -0.61
CA VAL A 63 -7.36 4.16 -1.04
C VAL A 63 -7.53 5.65 -1.34
N ASN A 64 -8.63 6.05 -1.98
CA ASN A 64 -8.93 7.44 -2.28
C ASN A 64 -9.24 8.27 -1.03
N GLN A 65 -9.89 7.70 -0.02
CA GLN A 65 -10.14 8.38 1.26
C GLN A 65 -8.85 8.53 2.07
N GLN A 66 -8.04 7.48 2.15
CA GLN A 66 -6.77 7.49 2.88
C GLN A 66 -5.77 8.47 2.26
N SER A 67 -5.67 8.50 0.93
CA SER A 67 -4.78 9.44 0.22
C SER A 67 -5.24 10.90 0.33
N LYS A 68 -6.54 11.19 0.43
CA LYS A 68 -7.05 12.55 0.70
C LYS A 68 -6.72 13.01 2.12
N SER A 69 -6.89 12.13 3.11
CA SER A 69 -6.56 12.44 4.50
C SER A 69 -5.06 12.71 4.67
N LEU A 70 -4.20 11.85 4.10
CA LEU A 70 -2.75 12.03 4.15
C LEU A 70 -2.32 13.34 3.48
N LYS A 71 -2.86 13.66 2.30
CA LYS A 71 -2.50 14.89 1.57
C LYS A 71 -2.86 16.15 2.34
N THR A 72 -4.05 16.18 2.95
CA THR A 72 -4.49 17.33 3.75
C THR A 72 -3.62 17.54 4.98
N GLU A 73 -3.27 16.48 5.72
CA GLU A 73 -2.37 16.59 6.86
C GLU A 73 -0.93 16.97 6.46
N THR A 74 -0.40 16.41 5.38
CA THR A 74 0.93 16.80 4.89
C THR A 74 0.98 18.25 4.45
N ASN A 75 -0.09 18.78 3.83
CA ASN A 75 -0.13 20.17 3.40
C ASN A 75 -0.22 21.10 4.63
N ALA A 76 -1.02 20.76 5.64
CA ALA A 76 -1.13 21.53 6.87
C ALA A 76 0.21 21.54 7.64
N PHE A 77 0.86 20.39 7.81
CA PHE A 77 2.15 20.27 8.49
C PHE A 77 3.27 21.02 7.75
N ASN A 78 3.35 20.92 6.42
CA ASN A 78 4.32 21.68 5.62
C ASN A 78 4.12 23.20 5.73
N THR A 79 2.89 23.67 5.87
CA THR A 79 2.59 25.10 6.03
C THR A 79 3.10 25.62 7.38
N LEU A 80 2.96 24.82 8.44
CA LEU A 80 3.49 25.14 9.77
C LEU A 80 5.02 25.06 9.81
N GLN A 81 5.61 24.03 9.20
CA GLN A 81 7.06 23.88 9.06
C GLN A 81 7.68 25.10 8.38
N ASN A 82 7.09 25.55 7.27
CA ASN A 82 7.55 26.73 6.53
C ASN A 82 7.39 28.04 7.32
N GLY A 83 6.37 28.16 8.16
CA GLY A 83 6.18 29.31 9.05
C GLY A 83 7.27 29.40 10.12
N ILE A 84 7.61 28.26 10.71
CA ILE A 84 8.67 28.12 11.71
C ILE A 84 10.05 28.38 11.09
N ASP A 85 10.34 27.80 9.92
CA ASP A 85 11.63 27.96 9.24
C ASP A 85 11.87 29.42 8.81
N LYS A 86 10.82 30.12 8.35
CA LYS A 86 10.87 31.56 8.05
C LYS A 86 11.18 32.41 9.28
N LYS A 87 10.67 32.04 10.45
CA LYS A 87 10.98 32.74 11.72
C LYS A 87 12.42 32.52 12.14
N PHE A 88 12.94 31.30 12.02
CA PHE A 88 14.35 31.02 12.29
C PHE A 88 15.33 31.76 11.36
N VAL A 89 14.99 31.90 10.08
CA VAL A 89 15.79 32.68 9.12
C VAL A 89 15.71 34.18 9.42
N ALA A 90 14.53 34.69 9.81
CA ALA A 90 14.32 36.10 10.12
C ALA A 90 14.98 36.56 11.43
N GLU A 91 15.10 35.68 12.43
CA GLU A 91 15.76 35.95 13.71
C GLU A 91 17.28 35.80 13.65
N GLY A 92 17.86 35.66 12.45
CA GLY A 92 19.31 35.64 12.28
C GLY A 92 19.98 34.39 12.84
N CYS A 93 19.24 33.29 13.02
CA CYS A 93 19.84 31.98 13.25
C CYS A 93 20.53 31.53 11.95
N LYS A 94 21.78 31.96 11.77
CA LYS A 94 22.70 31.30 10.83
C LYS A 94 22.75 29.84 11.24
N LYS A 95 22.23 28.97 10.36
CA LYS A 95 22.41 27.51 10.44
C LYS A 95 23.85 27.26 10.90
N PRO A 96 24.13 26.36 11.86
CA PRO A 96 25.50 26.01 12.15
C PRO A 96 26.09 25.42 10.86
N LEU A 97 26.75 26.27 10.06
CA LEU A 97 27.27 25.91 8.73
C LEU A 97 28.27 24.76 8.84
N LEU A 98 28.76 24.51 10.05
CA LEU A 98 29.55 23.34 10.39
C LEU A 98 28.87 22.63 11.58
N PRO A 99 28.18 21.51 11.35
CA PRO A 99 27.68 20.66 12.44
C PRO A 99 28.79 20.36 13.44
N TYR A 100 28.44 20.30 14.72
CA TYR A 100 29.39 20.12 15.83
C TYR A 100 30.30 18.89 15.66
N TRP A 101 29.82 17.87 14.92
CA TRP A 101 30.57 16.65 14.60
C TRP A 101 31.77 16.87 13.67
N ILE A 102 31.81 17.96 12.88
CA ILE A 102 32.93 18.25 11.97
C ILE A 102 34.23 18.46 12.73
N LYS A 103 34.18 19.03 13.94
CA LYS A 103 35.37 19.15 14.80
C LYS A 103 36.03 17.79 15.05
N ARG A 104 35.23 16.73 15.23
CA ARG A 104 35.71 15.36 15.42
C ARG A 104 36.22 14.74 14.12
N VAL A 105 35.53 14.98 13.01
CA VAL A 105 35.93 14.51 11.68
C VAL A 105 37.29 15.08 11.27
N ILE A 106 37.56 16.36 11.53
CA ILE A 106 38.85 16.99 11.24
C ILE A 106 40.00 16.28 11.98
N VAL A 107 39.81 15.94 13.27
CA VAL A 107 40.82 15.22 14.05
C VAL A 107 41.12 13.85 13.43
N ILE A 108 40.10 13.11 13.01
CA ILE A 108 40.26 11.80 12.37
C ILE A 108 41.05 11.91 11.07
N VAL A 109 40.74 12.90 10.23
CA VAL A 109 41.45 13.13 8.96
C VAL A 109 42.92 13.45 9.20
N VAL A 110 43.23 14.30 10.18
CA VAL A 110 44.62 14.63 10.53
C VAL A 110 45.41 13.38 10.96
N VAL A 111 44.82 12.51 11.79
CA VAL A 111 45.46 11.26 12.22
C VAL A 111 45.71 10.33 11.03
N LEU A 112 44.74 10.18 10.12
CA LEU A 112 44.89 9.35 8.92
C LEU A 112 46.00 9.85 8.00
N VAL A 113 46.13 11.16 7.81
CA VAL A 113 47.20 11.76 7.00
C VAL A 113 48.58 11.50 7.61
N ILE A 114 48.71 11.62 8.93
CA ILE A 114 49.98 11.33 9.63
C ILE A 114 50.36 9.86 9.49
N LEU A 115 49.40 8.95 9.66
CA LEU A 115 49.63 7.51 9.48
C LEU A 115 50.06 7.17 8.06
N LEU A 116 49.35 7.69 7.05
CA LEU A 116 49.69 7.49 5.63
C LEU A 116 51.07 8.06 5.30
N TRP A 117 51.40 9.24 5.84
CA TRP A 117 52.70 9.87 5.64
C TRP A 117 53.84 9.05 6.26
N ALA A 118 53.67 8.55 7.48
CA ALA A 118 54.63 7.66 8.12
C ALA A 118 54.79 6.33 7.36
N PHE A 119 53.69 5.77 6.85
CA PHE A 119 53.72 4.57 6.03
C PHE A 119 54.48 4.78 4.71
N TRP A 120 54.33 5.94 4.10
CA TRP A 120 55.09 6.33 2.91
C TRP A 120 56.58 6.52 3.20
N GLN A 121 56.95 7.04 4.37
CA GLN A 121 58.35 7.16 4.78
C GLN A 121 59.02 5.80 5.01
N LEU A 122 58.26 4.76 5.35
CA LEU A 122 58.78 3.40 5.54
C LEU A 122 58.94 2.61 4.24
N ILE A 123 58.15 2.93 3.21
CA ILE A 123 58.19 2.26 1.90
C ILE A 123 59.27 2.87 0.99
N LYS A 124 59.64 4.12 1.22
CA LYS A 124 60.71 4.82 0.50
C LYS A 124 62.08 4.47 1.08
#